data_AF-A0AAD7N522-F1
#
_entry.id   AF-A0AAD7N522-F1
#
_cell.length_a   1.000
_cell.length_b   1.000
_cell.length_c   1.000
_cell.angle_alpha   90.00
_cell.angle_beta   90.00
_cell.angle_gamma   90.00
#
_symmetry.space_group_name_H-M   'P 1'
#
loop_
_entity.id
_entity.type
_entity.pdbx_description
1 polymer ?
#
loop_
_entity_poly.entity_id
_entity_poly.type
_entity_poly.pdbx_seq_one_letter_code
_entity_poly.pdbx_strand_id
1 'polypeptide(L)'
;MAMHRVLSTLLAASAVWARPNLGIRAPQVYDSCINANDISLTFDDGPYIYLRSISDQFTAAGVKATFFMNGNNWDCIYDAARISDVQYAYAAGHMIGSHTWSHADLTTLSNAQIQDEMYRMEEAFSRILGIKPAFLRPPYGDYNDNIQSIAAARGQSLAMWDWDTGDADGNTTAQSEALYNDVVSAKVSNALILEHETEESTATVLVPYALNLFKSKGYNLVTMAECLGVNPYQAVGVPQQQTSSWTCDGTPDPGAACGGSIACETGTPVFSSTTTTGPTATPTPNQYIHPSANSGDCLTAASNADGAVVEIEPCVAAGSTSQSWTVSGSTLQLYGTKCLDVTGGATANGTPMQIWTCTTGDANQQWTRTGGAIQWSGHSSCLDLTDGSVTSGNVMQIWACTGGPNQQWALTSGPGSGSTPPPTSGETISPGASSTTCLSAPTNADGAAVVVEACNGSAGQSWKQTGGTIVVYGSMCLDVTSGSTANGVGMQIWACTPGAGDANQQFTVTSNNRIQWNGSDECLDLTNGLLTSGNRVQMWACVAGNTNQVWNIV
;
A
#
# COMPACT_ATOMS: atom_id res chain seq x y z
N MET A 1 38.87 -76.72 -1.21
CA MET A 1 37.51 -76.59 -0.64
C MET A 1 37.56 -75.62 0.53
N ALA A 2 36.44 -74.92 0.77
CA ALA A 2 36.17 -73.94 1.83
C ALA A 2 36.50 -72.47 1.51
N MET A 3 35.53 -71.84 0.85
CA MET A 3 35.27 -70.40 0.86
C MET A 3 34.73 -70.02 2.25
N HIS A 4 35.23 -68.98 2.90
CA HIS A 4 34.57 -68.32 4.03
C HIS A 4 34.37 -66.83 3.70
N ARG A 5 33.09 -66.45 3.56
CA ARG A 5 32.64 -65.07 3.43
C ARG A 5 32.61 -64.44 4.82
N VAL A 6 33.26 -63.31 5.00
CA VAL A 6 33.06 -62.42 6.16
C VAL A 6 32.05 -61.37 5.75
N LEU A 7 30.90 -61.35 6.43
CA LEU A 7 29.85 -60.35 6.30
C LEU A 7 30.14 -59.23 7.31
N SER A 8 30.47 -58.03 6.83
CA SER A 8 30.62 -56.84 7.68
C SER A 8 29.26 -56.17 7.87
N THR A 9 28.69 -56.27 9.07
CA THR A 9 27.54 -55.50 9.51
C THR A 9 27.97 -54.07 9.86
N LEU A 10 27.54 -53.08 9.07
CA LEU A 10 27.58 -51.67 9.46
C LEU A 10 26.42 -51.37 10.43
N LEU A 11 26.74 -51.02 11.68
CA LEU A 11 25.82 -50.30 12.56
C LEU A 11 25.76 -48.84 12.11
N ALA A 12 24.60 -48.38 11.64
CA ALA A 12 24.33 -46.96 11.48
C ALA A 12 24.03 -46.36 12.86
N ALA A 13 24.93 -45.54 13.38
CA ALA A 13 24.66 -44.71 14.54
C ALA A 13 23.75 -43.55 14.11
N SER A 14 22.51 -43.56 14.58
CA SER A 14 21.56 -42.45 14.39
C SER A 14 22.05 -41.23 15.16
N ALA A 15 22.64 -40.26 14.47
CA ALA A 15 22.87 -38.93 15.03
C ALA A 15 21.50 -38.27 15.24
N VAL A 16 21.09 -38.13 16.50
CA VAL A 16 19.97 -37.25 16.87
C VAL A 16 20.46 -35.83 16.67
N TRP A 17 20.11 -35.23 15.54
CA TRP A 17 20.26 -33.79 15.34
C TRP A 17 19.31 -33.11 16.32
N ALA A 18 19.85 -32.55 17.39
CA ALA A 18 19.12 -31.58 18.19
C ALA A 18 18.64 -30.50 17.21
N ARG A 19 17.31 -30.35 17.09
CA ARG A 19 16.73 -29.24 16.34
C ARG A 19 17.34 -27.97 16.91
N PRO A 20 17.83 -27.03 16.08
CA PRO A 20 18.13 -25.72 16.59
C PRO A 20 16.84 -25.22 17.22
N ASN A 21 16.92 -24.86 18.51
CA ASN A 21 15.88 -24.02 19.10
C ASN A 21 15.76 -22.84 18.15
N LEU A 22 14.62 -22.72 17.45
CA LEU A 22 14.20 -21.47 16.84
C LEU A 22 14.06 -20.51 18.01
N GLY A 23 15.17 -19.86 18.37
CA GLY A 23 15.23 -18.94 19.47
C GLY A 23 14.16 -17.88 19.23
N ILE A 24 13.29 -17.70 20.22
CA ILE A 24 12.42 -16.53 20.30
C ILE A 24 13.34 -15.33 20.03
N ARG A 25 13.06 -14.59 18.96
CA ARG A 25 13.85 -13.42 18.55
C ARG A 25 13.97 -12.52 19.78
N ALA A 26 15.19 -12.09 20.12
CA ALA A 26 15.40 -11.24 21.29
C ALA A 26 14.44 -10.05 21.23
N PRO A 27 13.78 -9.70 22.34
CA PRO A 27 12.78 -8.65 22.34
C PRO A 27 13.43 -7.34 21.86
N GLN A 28 12.90 -6.77 20.79
CA GLN A 28 13.43 -5.53 20.22
C GLN A 28 12.75 -4.36 20.92
N VAL A 29 13.57 -3.46 21.45
CA VAL A 29 13.14 -2.14 21.93
C VAL A 29 13.75 -1.14 20.96
N TYR A 30 12.92 -0.29 20.38
CA TYR A 30 13.36 0.80 19.52
C TYR A 30 13.13 2.11 20.25
N ASP A 31 14.21 2.79 20.59
CA ASP A 31 14.21 4.11 21.24
C ASP A 31 14.69 5.22 20.30
N SER A 32 15.16 4.88 19.10
CA SER A 32 15.74 5.83 18.15
C SER A 32 15.55 5.35 16.71
N CYS A 33 15.49 6.29 15.77
CA CYS A 33 15.47 5.98 14.34
C CYS A 33 16.87 5.49 13.87
N ILE A 34 16.92 4.68 12.81
CA ILE A 34 18.20 4.16 12.29
C ILE A 34 18.67 4.89 11.04
N ASN A 35 17.74 5.36 10.22
CA ASN A 35 18.06 6.06 8.98
C ASN A 35 18.52 7.48 9.29
N ALA A 36 19.56 7.93 8.58
CA ALA A 36 20.01 9.30 8.69
C ALA A 36 19.01 10.25 8.03
N ASN A 37 18.88 11.44 8.61
CA ASN A 37 18.02 12.54 8.25
C ASN A 37 16.51 12.29 8.44
N ASP A 38 16.11 11.16 9.02
CA ASP A 38 14.70 10.83 9.26
C ASP A 38 14.26 11.34 10.65
N ILE A 39 13.11 11.99 10.71
CA ILE A 39 12.42 12.40 11.93
C ILE A 39 11.04 11.73 11.91
N SER A 40 10.73 10.97 12.95
CA SER A 40 9.40 10.37 13.15
C SER A 40 8.68 11.10 14.26
N LEU A 41 7.64 11.85 13.91
CA LEU A 41 6.69 12.42 14.87
C LEU A 41 5.68 11.33 15.24
N THR A 42 5.60 11.01 16.53
CA THR A 42 4.76 9.93 17.06
C THR A 42 3.82 10.45 18.13
N PHE A 43 2.55 10.01 18.08
CA PHE A 43 1.48 10.53 18.91
C PHE A 43 0.83 9.42 19.73
N ASP A 44 0.77 9.61 21.05
CA ASP A 44 0.16 8.66 21.98
C ASP A 44 -1.29 9.04 22.35
N ASP A 45 -1.94 8.17 23.12
CA ASP A 45 -3.25 8.32 23.78
C ASP A 45 -4.50 8.46 22.92
N GLY A 46 -4.34 8.53 21.60
CA GLY A 46 -5.43 8.51 20.63
C GLY A 46 -6.23 7.21 20.58
N PRO A 47 -7.29 7.08 19.77
CA PRO A 47 -7.82 8.12 18.89
C PRO A 47 -8.69 9.11 19.66
N TYR A 48 -8.49 10.41 19.44
CA TYR A 48 -9.34 11.46 19.98
C TYR A 48 -9.79 12.47 18.92
N ILE A 49 -10.41 13.59 19.33
CA ILE A 49 -11.04 14.54 18.41
C ILE A 49 -10.07 15.24 17.46
N TYR A 50 -8.77 15.22 17.76
CA TYR A 50 -7.74 15.90 16.99
C TYR A 50 -7.05 15.01 15.94
N LEU A 51 -7.20 13.68 15.98
CA LEU A 51 -6.56 12.75 15.04
C LEU A 51 -6.73 13.19 13.58
N ARG A 52 -7.96 13.56 13.21
CA ARG A 52 -8.30 13.96 11.84
C ARG A 52 -7.60 15.25 11.42
N SER A 53 -7.58 16.27 12.28
CA SER A 53 -6.95 17.55 11.97
C SER A 53 -5.43 17.45 11.94
N ILE A 54 -4.84 16.61 12.79
CA ILE A 54 -3.40 16.30 12.72
C ILE A 54 -3.10 15.58 11.39
N SER A 55 -3.86 14.54 11.04
CA SER A 55 -3.68 13.81 9.78
C SER A 55 -3.81 14.70 8.54
N ASP A 56 -4.75 15.64 8.54
CA ASP A 56 -4.91 16.63 7.45
C ASP A 56 -3.66 17.52 7.30
N GLN A 57 -3.05 17.94 8.41
CA GLN A 57 -1.83 18.76 8.40
C GLN A 57 -0.63 18.00 7.83
N PHE A 58 -0.44 16.73 8.22
CA PHE A 58 0.62 15.89 7.67
C PHE A 58 0.39 15.59 6.18
N THR A 59 -0.85 15.29 5.80
CA THR A 59 -1.25 15.09 4.39
C THR A 59 -0.98 16.33 3.54
N ALA A 60 -1.37 17.52 4.03
CA ALA A 60 -1.10 18.79 3.34
C ALA A 60 0.40 19.09 3.24
N ALA A 61 1.19 18.63 4.21
CA ALA A 61 2.63 18.74 4.19
C ALA A 61 3.32 17.64 3.34
N GLY A 62 2.58 16.65 2.82
CA GLY A 62 3.12 15.56 2.00
C GLY A 62 3.99 14.57 2.77
N VAL A 63 3.75 14.42 4.08
CA VAL A 63 4.57 13.62 5.00
C VAL A 63 3.67 12.73 5.88
N LYS A 64 4.26 11.83 6.67
CA LYS A 64 3.52 10.85 7.48
C LYS A 64 3.93 10.92 8.95
N ALA A 65 3.03 10.46 9.83
CA ALA A 65 3.23 10.33 11.26
C ALA A 65 2.97 8.89 11.73
N THR A 66 3.24 8.63 13.01
CA THR A 66 2.86 7.38 13.69
C THR A 66 1.91 7.68 14.84
N PHE A 67 0.82 6.93 14.97
CA PHE A 67 -0.16 7.09 16.05
C PHE A 67 -0.24 5.81 16.87
N PHE A 68 0.11 5.87 18.16
CA PHE A 68 -0.06 4.79 19.12
C PHE A 68 -1.40 4.99 19.83
N MET A 69 -2.33 4.07 19.57
CA MET A 69 -3.72 4.25 19.97
C MET A 69 -4.15 3.29 21.07
N ASN A 70 -5.04 3.78 21.93
CA ASN A 70 -5.84 3.07 22.89
C ASN A 70 -7.18 2.59 22.34
N GLY A 71 -7.79 1.65 23.06
CA GLY A 71 -9.13 1.14 22.77
C GLY A 71 -10.23 1.88 23.51
N ASN A 72 -10.02 2.17 24.79
CA ASN A 72 -10.96 2.85 25.68
C ASN A 72 -10.19 3.72 26.69
N ASN A 73 -9.76 4.90 26.26
CA ASN A 73 -9.01 5.86 27.09
C ASN A 73 -9.71 7.23 27.12
N TRP A 74 -9.53 8.04 26.07
CA TRP A 74 -10.20 9.33 25.93
C TRP A 74 -11.60 9.22 25.32
N ASP A 75 -11.71 8.40 24.28
CA ASP A 75 -12.97 7.98 23.67
C ASP A 75 -12.93 6.46 23.44
N CYS A 76 -14.09 5.88 23.14
CA CYS A 76 -14.15 4.49 22.70
C CYS A 76 -13.74 4.38 21.23
N ILE A 77 -12.75 3.54 20.93
CA ILE A 77 -12.28 3.31 19.54
C ILE A 77 -13.39 2.81 18.61
N TYR A 78 -14.45 2.20 19.17
CA TYR A 78 -15.61 1.72 18.42
C TYR A 78 -16.71 2.77 18.20
N ASP A 79 -16.54 3.99 18.71
CA ASP A 79 -17.45 5.09 18.36
C ASP A 79 -17.34 5.38 16.86
N ALA A 80 -18.48 5.65 16.21
CA ALA A 80 -18.53 5.82 14.76
C ALA A 80 -17.58 6.93 14.25
N ALA A 81 -17.41 8.00 15.02
CA ALA A 81 -16.46 9.06 14.71
C ALA A 81 -15.01 8.57 14.79
N ARG A 82 -14.64 7.86 15.88
CA ARG A 82 -13.30 7.31 16.07
C ARG A 82 -12.95 6.25 15.03
N ILE A 83 -13.87 5.35 14.69
CA ILE A 83 -13.69 4.38 13.59
C ILE A 83 -13.35 5.12 12.29
N SER A 84 -14.12 6.15 11.94
CA SER A 84 -13.90 6.95 10.73
C SER A 84 -12.55 7.66 10.74
N ASP A 85 -12.15 8.25 11.86
CA ASP A 85 -10.88 8.99 11.97
C ASP A 85 -9.67 8.05 11.91
N VAL A 86 -9.73 6.90 12.57
CA VAL A 86 -8.69 5.86 12.53
C VAL A 86 -8.53 5.30 11.11
N GLN A 87 -9.65 5.00 10.43
CA GLN A 87 -9.63 4.57 9.02
C GLN A 87 -9.03 5.63 8.10
N TYR A 88 -9.35 6.91 8.33
CA TYR A 88 -8.81 8.01 7.55
C TYR A 88 -7.30 8.14 7.73
N ALA A 89 -6.81 8.19 8.98
CA ALA A 89 -5.39 8.31 9.27
C ALA A 89 -4.59 7.15 8.68
N TYR A 90 -5.11 5.91 8.77
CA TYR A 90 -4.51 4.75 8.14
C TYR A 90 -4.49 4.85 6.60
N ALA A 91 -5.60 5.28 5.99
CA ALA A 91 -5.69 5.46 4.54
C ALA A 91 -4.80 6.60 4.00
N ALA A 92 -4.51 7.61 4.83
CA ALA A 92 -3.53 8.67 4.54
C ALA A 92 -2.07 8.16 4.61
N GLY A 93 -1.86 6.90 4.97
CA GLY A 93 -0.55 6.24 4.99
C GLY A 93 0.23 6.46 6.28
N HIS A 94 -0.41 6.97 7.34
CA HIS A 94 0.20 7.01 8.66
C HIS A 94 0.35 5.60 9.24
N MET A 95 1.35 5.42 10.09
CA MET A 95 1.51 4.17 10.84
C MET A 95 0.57 4.19 12.06
N ILE A 96 -0.06 3.05 12.34
CA ILE A 96 -0.92 2.85 13.49
C ILE A 96 -0.31 1.78 14.40
N GLY A 97 0.00 2.13 15.64
CA GLY A 97 0.60 1.25 16.65
C GLY A 97 -0.32 1.04 17.84
N SER A 98 -0.05 0.02 18.65
CA SER A 98 -0.81 -0.24 19.87
C SER A 98 -0.27 0.57 21.04
N HIS A 99 -1.16 1.19 21.81
CA HIS A 99 -0.88 1.79 23.10
C HIS A 99 -1.65 1.11 24.25
N THR A 100 -2.05 -0.17 24.08
CA THR A 100 -2.94 -0.96 24.98
C THR A 100 -4.41 -0.56 24.95
N TRP A 101 -5.27 -1.26 25.68
CA TRP A 101 -6.71 -1.03 25.63
C TRP A 101 -7.10 0.20 26.46
N SER A 102 -6.80 0.19 27.75
CA SER A 102 -7.28 1.19 28.70
C SER A 102 -6.22 2.19 29.14
N HIS A 103 -4.98 2.07 28.66
CA HIS A 103 -3.84 2.85 29.17
C HIS A 103 -3.46 2.50 30.63
N ALA A 104 -3.65 1.24 31.04
CA ALA A 104 -3.18 0.77 32.35
C ALA A 104 -1.65 0.59 32.39
N ASP A 105 -1.01 0.92 33.52
CA ASP A 105 0.41 0.67 33.75
C ASP A 105 0.68 -0.84 33.80
N LEU A 106 1.22 -1.38 32.70
CA LEU A 106 1.48 -2.80 32.51
C LEU A 106 2.41 -3.39 33.57
N THR A 107 3.26 -2.60 34.23
CA THR A 107 4.21 -3.08 35.24
C THR A 107 3.52 -3.50 36.55
N THR A 108 2.32 -2.98 36.78
CA THR A 108 1.49 -3.29 37.95
C THR A 108 0.54 -4.47 37.73
N LEU A 109 0.43 -4.95 36.49
CA LEU A 109 -0.57 -5.92 36.07
C LEU A 109 -0.06 -7.36 36.14
N SER A 110 -0.99 -8.29 36.33
CA SER A 110 -0.71 -9.72 36.13
C SER A 110 -0.57 -10.07 34.64
N ASN A 111 0.07 -11.19 34.31
CA ASN A 111 0.20 -11.63 32.92
C ASN A 111 -1.14 -11.75 32.18
N ALA A 112 -2.21 -12.17 32.87
CA ALA A 112 -3.53 -12.25 32.25
C ALA A 112 -4.10 -10.87 31.90
N GLN A 113 -3.84 -9.87 32.74
CA GLN A 113 -4.26 -8.50 32.50
C GLN A 113 -3.44 -7.83 31.39
N ILE A 114 -2.12 -8.01 31.38
CA ILE A 114 -1.26 -7.52 30.28
C ILE A 114 -1.72 -8.11 28.93
N GLN A 115 -2.01 -9.41 28.91
CA GLN A 115 -2.49 -10.07 27.69
C GLN A 115 -3.87 -9.56 27.25
N ASP A 116 -4.78 -9.24 28.17
CA ASP A 116 -6.09 -8.64 27.88
C ASP A 116 -5.96 -7.25 27.26
N GLU A 117 -5.14 -6.38 27.86
CA GLU A 117 -4.82 -5.05 27.34
C GLU A 117 -4.34 -5.09 25.88
N MET A 118 -3.41 -6.00 25.58
CA MET A 118 -2.87 -6.15 24.23
C MET A 118 -3.85 -6.84 23.28
N TYR A 119 -4.58 -7.85 23.76
CA TYR A 119 -5.55 -8.61 22.97
C TYR A 119 -6.67 -7.70 22.45
N ARG A 120 -7.31 -6.93 23.32
CA ARG A 120 -8.47 -6.13 22.92
C ARG A 120 -8.08 -5.07 21.90
N MET A 121 -6.88 -4.49 22.05
CA MET A 121 -6.38 -3.51 21.09
C MET A 121 -6.06 -4.13 19.73
N GLU A 122 -5.40 -5.29 19.71
CA GLU A 122 -5.17 -6.05 18.47
C GLU A 122 -6.50 -6.49 17.81
N GLU A 123 -7.52 -6.84 18.60
CA GLU A 123 -8.84 -7.19 18.10
C GLU A 123 -9.53 -5.96 17.47
N ALA A 124 -9.49 -4.80 18.13
CA ALA A 124 -10.04 -3.56 17.58
C ALA A 124 -9.37 -3.19 16.25
N PHE A 125 -8.05 -3.25 16.16
CA PHE A 125 -7.35 -3.02 14.90
C PHE A 125 -7.66 -4.06 13.83
N SER A 126 -7.78 -5.33 14.20
CA SER A 126 -8.22 -6.36 13.25
C SER A 126 -9.61 -6.08 12.72
N ARG A 127 -10.53 -5.58 13.56
CA ARG A 127 -11.90 -5.24 13.19
C ARG A 127 -11.97 -3.99 12.33
N ILE A 128 -11.34 -2.89 12.76
CA ILE A 128 -11.48 -1.57 12.14
C ILE A 128 -10.66 -1.41 10.87
N LEU A 129 -9.44 -1.95 10.87
CA LEU A 129 -8.42 -1.73 9.84
C LEU A 129 -7.98 -3.02 9.13
N GLY A 130 -8.25 -4.18 9.72
CA GLY A 130 -7.76 -5.46 9.21
C GLY A 130 -6.27 -5.68 9.48
N ILE A 131 -5.63 -4.92 10.37
CA ILE A 131 -4.18 -4.99 10.62
C ILE A 131 -3.86 -5.64 11.96
N LYS A 132 -2.72 -6.33 12.04
CA LYS A 132 -2.07 -6.73 13.29
C LYS A 132 -0.85 -5.86 13.54
N PRO A 133 -0.83 -5.02 14.61
CA PRO A 133 0.31 -4.15 14.88
C PRO A 133 1.59 -4.94 15.18
N ALA A 134 2.72 -4.50 14.63
CA ALA A 134 4.05 -5.03 14.97
C ALA A 134 4.69 -4.30 16.16
N PHE A 135 4.06 -3.25 16.67
CA PHE A 135 4.59 -2.40 17.73
C PHE A 135 3.57 -2.17 18.85
N LEU A 136 4.07 -2.29 20.07
CA LEU A 136 3.44 -1.82 21.30
C LEU A 136 4.28 -0.66 21.83
N ARG A 137 3.67 0.50 22.08
CA ARG A 137 4.22 1.48 23.01
C ARG A 137 3.56 1.24 24.37
N PRO A 138 4.29 0.85 25.42
CA PRO A 138 3.71 0.69 26.75
C PRO A 138 3.21 2.05 27.29
N PRO A 139 2.02 2.12 27.91
CA PRO A 139 1.57 3.28 28.67
C PRO A 139 2.66 3.80 29.61
N TYR A 140 2.79 5.13 29.72
CA TYR A 140 3.81 5.83 30.51
C TYR A 140 5.27 5.56 30.09
N GLY A 141 5.50 4.80 29.01
CA GLY A 141 6.82 4.30 28.64
C GLY A 141 7.36 3.22 29.58
N ASP A 142 6.54 2.71 30.51
CA ASP A 142 6.98 1.80 31.56
C ASP A 142 6.93 0.34 31.11
N TYR A 143 8.07 -0.34 31.17
CA TYR A 143 8.17 -1.77 30.86
C TYR A 143 9.23 -2.49 31.69
N ASN A 144 9.13 -3.81 31.73
CA ASN A 144 10.10 -4.72 32.36
C ASN A 144 10.28 -5.97 31.49
N ASP A 145 11.22 -6.85 31.86
CA ASP A 145 11.53 -8.08 31.11
C ASP A 145 10.30 -8.96 30.83
N ASN A 146 9.32 -8.97 31.74
CA ASN A 146 8.08 -9.75 31.56
C ASN A 146 7.21 -9.17 30.45
N ILE A 147 7.00 -7.85 30.43
CA ILE A 147 6.26 -7.14 29.37
C ILE A 147 6.96 -7.32 28.02
N GLN A 148 8.29 -7.14 28.00
CA GLN A 148 9.11 -7.34 26.80
C GLN A 148 8.96 -8.77 26.25
N SER A 149 8.96 -9.77 27.14
CA SER A 149 8.79 -11.18 26.78
C SER A 149 7.38 -11.48 26.26
N ILE A 150 6.35 -10.87 26.85
CA ILE A 150 4.96 -11.00 26.39
C ILE A 150 4.80 -10.36 25.00
N ALA A 151 5.32 -9.15 24.79
CA ALA A 151 5.31 -8.49 23.49
C ALA A 151 6.02 -9.32 22.42
N ALA A 152 7.22 -9.84 22.72
CA ALA A 152 7.97 -10.71 21.81
C ALA A 152 7.20 -12.00 21.48
N ALA A 153 6.54 -12.61 22.46
CA ALA A 153 5.70 -13.80 22.25
C ALA A 153 4.49 -13.51 21.36
N ARG A 154 4.02 -12.26 21.32
CA ARG A 154 2.94 -11.79 20.43
C ARG A 154 3.44 -11.26 19.08
N GLY A 155 4.75 -11.31 18.83
CA GLY A 155 5.38 -10.82 17.60
C GLY A 155 5.53 -9.29 17.54
N GLN A 156 5.40 -8.61 18.67
CA GLN A 156 5.52 -7.16 18.78
C GLN A 156 6.91 -6.74 19.30
N SER A 157 7.36 -5.58 18.83
CA SER A 157 8.51 -4.85 19.38
C SER A 157 8.01 -3.71 20.27
N LEU A 158 8.83 -3.30 21.24
CA LEU A 158 8.51 -2.12 22.05
C LEU A 158 8.96 -0.85 21.32
N ALA A 159 8.07 0.13 21.27
CA ALA A 159 8.31 1.43 20.68
C ALA A 159 8.48 2.49 21.78
N MET A 160 9.70 2.95 21.97
CA MET A 160 10.06 4.05 22.87
C MET A 160 10.36 5.31 22.05
N TRP A 161 11.07 6.27 22.63
CA TRP A 161 11.47 7.53 22.02
C TRP A 161 12.81 8.00 22.60
N ASP A 162 13.50 8.86 21.85
CA ASP A 162 14.74 9.52 22.26
C ASP A 162 14.53 11.03 22.51
N TRP A 163 13.38 11.57 22.11
CA TRP A 163 12.98 12.96 22.35
C TRP A 163 11.53 13.05 22.80
N ASP A 164 11.29 13.76 23.89
CA ASP A 164 9.98 14.03 24.44
C ASP A 164 9.70 15.52 24.36
N THR A 165 8.51 15.91 23.91
CA THR A 165 8.08 17.31 23.86
C THR A 165 7.53 17.80 25.20
N GLY A 166 7.24 16.88 26.12
CA GLY A 166 6.59 17.13 27.41
C GLY A 166 5.24 17.83 27.28
N ASP A 167 4.59 17.70 26.11
CA ASP A 167 3.31 18.33 25.81
C ASP A 167 2.20 17.86 26.75
N ALA A 168 2.26 16.60 27.20
CA ALA A 168 1.40 16.05 28.25
C ALA A 168 1.95 16.19 29.68
N ASP A 169 3.21 16.61 29.86
CA ASP A 169 3.90 16.73 31.16
C ASP A 169 3.84 18.15 31.76
N GLY A 170 2.96 19.00 31.22
CA GLY A 170 2.75 20.37 31.70
C GLY A 170 3.74 21.40 31.15
N ASN A 171 4.50 21.06 30.10
CA ASN A 171 5.23 22.08 29.34
C ASN A 171 4.25 23.07 28.70
N THR A 172 4.64 24.34 28.68
CA THR A 172 4.00 25.33 27.79
C THR A 172 4.40 25.04 26.35
N THR A 173 3.58 25.48 25.39
CA THR A 173 3.90 25.33 23.96
C THR A 173 5.28 25.89 23.59
N ALA A 174 5.69 27.01 24.20
CA ALA A 174 7.02 27.59 23.98
C ALA A 174 8.16 26.69 24.49
N GLN A 175 7.95 25.93 25.56
CA GLN A 175 8.93 24.96 26.06
C GLN A 175 9.00 23.75 25.12
N SER A 176 7.86 23.23 24.66
CA SER A 176 7.82 22.13 23.69
C SER A 176 8.43 22.53 22.32
N GLU A 177 8.15 23.75 21.84
CA GLU A 177 8.81 24.30 20.65
C GLU A 177 10.34 24.39 20.83
N ALA A 178 10.82 24.77 22.02
CA ALA A 178 12.26 24.81 22.31
C ALA A 178 12.90 23.41 22.21
N LEU A 179 12.19 22.36 22.62
CA LEU A 179 12.67 20.97 22.50
C LEU A 179 12.83 20.55 21.03
N TYR A 180 11.93 20.95 20.12
CA TYR A 180 12.16 20.76 18.69
C TYR A 180 13.36 21.54 18.17
N ASN A 181 13.58 22.76 18.66
CA ASN A 181 14.76 23.52 18.28
C ASN A 181 16.05 22.86 18.76
N ASP A 182 16.03 22.17 19.90
CA ASP A 182 17.19 21.45 20.42
C ASP A 182 17.56 20.25 19.53
N VAL A 183 16.58 19.51 19.00
CA VAL A 183 16.78 18.47 17.96
C VAL A 183 17.58 19.04 16.78
N VAL A 184 17.15 20.18 16.24
CA VAL A 184 17.83 20.84 15.11
C VAL A 184 19.20 21.39 15.51
N SER A 185 19.30 22.05 16.68
CA SER A 185 20.51 22.74 17.13
C SER A 185 21.63 21.76 17.48
N ALA A 186 21.28 20.61 18.04
CA ALA A 186 22.18 19.49 18.28
C ALA A 186 22.63 18.81 16.97
N LYS A 187 22.01 19.14 15.82
CA LYS A 187 22.24 18.50 14.51
C LYS A 187 22.08 16.99 14.60
N VAL A 188 21.04 16.54 15.29
CA VAL A 188 20.79 15.10 15.40
C VAL A 188 20.66 14.48 14.02
N SER A 189 21.22 13.28 13.86
CA SER A 189 21.13 12.59 12.58
C SER A 189 19.72 12.08 12.32
N ASN A 190 18.94 11.82 13.36
CA ASN A 190 17.55 11.38 13.30
C ASN A 190 16.91 11.58 14.67
N ALA A 191 15.59 11.41 14.76
CA ALA A 191 14.86 11.46 16.01
C ALA A 191 13.53 10.70 15.91
N LEU A 192 13.15 10.07 17.01
CA LEU A 192 11.84 9.51 17.25
C LEU A 192 11.19 10.31 18.38
N ILE A 193 10.27 11.20 18.01
CA ILE A 193 9.74 12.20 18.93
C ILE A 193 8.38 11.75 19.49
N LEU A 194 8.23 11.83 20.80
CA LEU A 194 6.97 11.64 21.52
C LEU A 194 6.18 12.95 21.63
N GLU A 195 4.92 12.85 21.26
CA GLU A 195 3.84 13.83 21.40
C GLU A 195 2.55 13.08 21.77
N HIS A 196 1.49 13.82 22.10
CA HIS A 196 0.18 13.26 22.44
C HIS A 196 -0.89 13.91 21.56
N GLU A 197 -1.60 13.10 20.75
CA GLU A 197 -2.63 13.68 19.88
C GLU A 197 -3.87 14.18 20.63
N THR A 198 -3.97 13.86 21.92
CA THR A 198 -5.09 14.26 22.77
C THR A 198 -4.97 15.69 23.29
N GLU A 199 -3.80 16.31 23.10
CA GLU A 199 -3.53 17.69 23.50
C GLU A 199 -3.89 18.69 22.39
N GLU A 200 -4.81 19.61 22.69
CA GLU A 200 -5.23 20.65 21.74
C GLU A 200 -4.05 21.47 21.24
N SER A 201 -3.13 21.79 22.15
CA SER A 201 -1.96 22.60 21.84
C SER A 201 -0.97 21.85 20.93
N THR A 202 -0.88 20.53 21.06
CA THR A 202 -0.13 19.67 20.14
C THR A 202 -0.72 19.75 18.74
N ALA A 203 -2.03 19.54 18.62
CA ALA A 203 -2.72 19.56 17.34
C ALA A 203 -2.71 20.93 16.63
N THR A 204 -2.81 22.02 17.39
CA THR A 204 -3.04 23.37 16.83
C THR A 204 -1.80 24.26 16.79
N VAL A 205 -0.76 23.95 17.58
CA VAL A 205 0.46 24.77 17.68
C VAL A 205 1.70 23.94 17.37
N LEU A 206 1.91 22.82 18.05
CA LEU A 206 3.17 22.06 17.96
C LEU A 206 3.33 21.37 16.60
N VAL A 207 2.28 20.71 16.09
CA VAL A 207 2.32 20.06 14.78
C VAL A 207 2.66 21.05 13.65
N PRO A 208 1.97 22.20 13.48
CA PRO A 208 2.37 23.19 12.49
C PRO A 208 3.82 23.67 12.65
N TYR A 209 4.27 23.86 13.89
CA TYR A 209 5.61 24.31 14.20
C TYR A 209 6.66 23.28 13.79
N ALA A 210 6.50 22.03 14.23
CA ALA A 210 7.40 20.92 13.95
C ALA A 210 7.50 20.66 12.44
N LEU A 211 6.36 20.61 11.73
CA LEU A 211 6.32 20.42 10.28
C LEU A 211 7.11 21.52 9.55
N ASN A 212 6.93 22.79 9.93
CA ASN A 212 7.66 23.90 9.32
C ASN A 212 9.16 23.84 9.67
N LEU A 213 9.49 23.66 10.94
CA LEU A 213 10.87 23.63 11.43
C LEU A 213 11.66 22.51 10.74
N PHE A 214 11.22 21.26 10.85
CA PHE A 214 11.97 20.12 10.35
C PHE A 214 12.09 20.12 8.81
N LYS A 215 11.02 20.49 8.10
CA LYS A 215 11.09 20.64 6.63
C LYS A 215 12.04 21.76 6.21
N SER A 216 12.02 22.91 6.90
CA SER A 216 12.93 24.03 6.58
C SER A 216 14.42 23.67 6.79
N LYS A 217 14.69 22.66 7.60
CA LYS A 217 16.03 22.14 7.90
C LYS A 217 16.41 20.92 7.05
N GLY A 218 15.49 20.46 6.19
CA GLY A 218 15.74 19.40 5.23
C GLY A 218 15.62 17.99 5.79
N TYR A 219 15.03 17.79 6.97
CA TYR A 219 14.73 16.46 7.50
C TYR A 219 13.62 15.77 6.70
N ASN A 220 13.67 14.44 6.63
CA ASN A 220 12.59 13.61 6.10
C ASN A 220 11.61 13.31 7.25
N LEU A 221 10.35 13.71 7.11
CA LEU A 221 9.31 13.35 8.07
C LEU A 221 8.62 12.06 7.62
N VAL A 222 8.82 10.99 8.36
CA VAL A 222 8.44 9.61 7.99
C VAL A 222 7.77 8.90 9.16
N THR A 223 7.12 7.78 8.89
CA THR A 223 6.63 6.89 9.95
C THR A 223 7.78 6.23 10.72
N MET A 224 7.51 5.76 11.94
CA MET A 224 8.50 5.03 12.74
C MET A 224 9.00 3.78 12.01
N ALA A 225 8.11 3.03 11.37
CA ALA A 225 8.49 1.85 10.60
C ALA A 225 9.43 2.18 9.43
N GLU A 226 9.19 3.29 8.72
CA GLU A 226 10.08 3.77 7.66
C GLU A 226 11.45 4.18 8.21
N CYS A 227 11.51 4.95 9.31
CA CYS A 227 12.78 5.39 9.91
C CYS A 227 13.59 4.25 10.52
N LEU A 228 12.92 3.13 10.88
CA LEU A 228 13.50 1.89 11.37
C LEU A 228 13.81 0.86 10.27
N GLY A 229 13.30 1.05 9.05
CA GLY A 229 13.47 0.09 7.95
C GLY A 229 12.82 -1.27 8.19
N VAL A 230 11.67 -1.32 8.88
CA VAL A 230 10.95 -2.56 9.25
C VAL A 230 9.48 -2.50 8.87
N ASN A 231 8.79 -3.65 8.92
CA ASN A 231 7.36 -3.70 8.65
C ASN A 231 6.54 -3.14 9.83
N PRO A 232 5.56 -2.24 9.59
CA PRO A 232 4.70 -1.69 10.64
C PRO A 232 3.71 -2.72 11.21
N TYR A 233 3.41 -3.77 10.45
CA TYR A 233 2.37 -4.74 10.75
C TYR A 233 2.87 -6.18 10.62
N GLN A 234 2.40 -7.05 11.51
CA GLN A 234 2.63 -8.50 11.41
C GLN A 234 1.72 -9.13 10.36
N ALA A 235 0.54 -8.56 10.15
CA ALA A 235 -0.45 -9.00 9.18
C ALA A 235 -1.28 -7.81 8.72
N VAL A 236 -1.69 -7.84 7.45
CA VAL A 236 -2.64 -6.90 6.85
C VAL A 236 -3.69 -7.73 6.13
N GLY A 237 -4.95 -7.47 6.43
CA GLY A 237 -6.12 -8.14 5.90
C GLY A 237 -7.22 -7.14 5.60
N VAL A 238 -8.47 -7.59 5.70
CA VAL A 238 -9.64 -6.74 5.44
C VAL A 238 -10.27 -6.29 6.75
N PRO A 239 -10.69 -5.01 6.86
CA PRO A 239 -11.60 -4.57 7.90
C PRO A 239 -12.86 -5.45 7.95
N GLN A 240 -13.38 -5.64 9.15
CA GLN A 240 -14.64 -6.35 9.38
C GLN A 240 -15.82 -5.37 9.25
N GLN A 241 -17.00 -5.92 8.94
CA GLN A 241 -18.25 -5.17 9.01
C GLN A 241 -18.56 -4.85 10.48
N GLN A 242 -18.90 -3.60 10.78
CA GLN A 242 -19.30 -3.21 12.13
C GLN A 242 -20.57 -3.96 12.55
N THR A 243 -20.54 -4.52 13.75
CA THR A 243 -21.68 -5.19 14.38
C THR A 243 -21.98 -4.55 15.73
N SER A 244 -23.09 -4.94 16.35
CA SER A 244 -23.42 -4.49 17.71
C SER A 244 -22.44 -4.98 18.80
N SER A 245 -21.49 -5.86 18.47
CA SER A 245 -20.45 -6.31 19.41
C SER A 245 -19.21 -5.40 19.42
N TRP A 246 -19.20 -4.33 18.63
CA TRP A 246 -18.19 -3.30 18.65
C TRP A 246 -18.61 -2.27 19.68
N THR A 247 -18.18 -2.47 20.93
CA THR A 247 -18.47 -1.57 22.04
C THR A 247 -17.33 -1.66 23.05
N CYS A 248 -17.11 -0.57 23.79
CA CYS A 248 -16.26 -0.55 24.97
C CYS A 248 -17.04 -0.90 26.26
N ASP A 249 -18.37 -1.01 26.18
CA ASP A 249 -19.19 -1.42 27.31
C ASP A 249 -18.78 -2.81 27.82
N GLY A 250 -18.58 -2.92 29.14
CA GLY A 250 -18.17 -4.18 29.77
C GLY A 250 -16.68 -4.52 29.56
N THR A 251 -15.89 -3.59 29.04
CA THR A 251 -14.42 -3.66 29.00
C THR A 251 -13.82 -2.79 30.11
N PRO A 252 -12.51 -2.90 30.40
CA PRO A 252 -11.87 -2.05 31.41
C PRO A 252 -12.00 -0.54 31.09
N ASP A 253 -12.28 0.24 32.13
CA ASP A 253 -12.29 1.71 32.10
C ASP A 253 -10.86 2.27 31.97
N PRO A 254 -10.68 3.55 31.58
CA PRO A 254 -9.36 4.18 31.47
C PRO A 254 -8.52 4.01 32.74
N GLY A 255 -7.27 3.56 32.56
CA GLY A 255 -6.31 3.25 33.62
C GLY A 255 -6.59 1.98 34.44
N ALA A 256 -7.70 1.27 34.18
CA ALA A 256 -8.06 0.04 34.87
C ALA A 256 -7.72 -1.20 34.04
N ALA A 257 -7.57 -2.34 34.71
CA ALA A 257 -7.39 -3.63 34.04
C ALA A 257 -8.59 -4.55 34.28
N CYS A 258 -8.72 -5.60 33.47
CA CYS A 258 -9.70 -6.66 33.71
C CYS A 258 -9.55 -7.28 35.11
N GLY A 259 -10.66 -7.74 35.68
CA GLY A 259 -10.75 -8.27 37.04
C GLY A 259 -12.13 -8.07 37.66
N GLY A 260 -12.42 -8.82 38.73
CA GLY A 260 -13.71 -8.74 39.42
C GLY A 260 -14.88 -9.16 38.52
N SER A 261 -15.70 -8.18 38.09
CA SER A 261 -16.84 -8.40 37.19
C SER A 261 -16.48 -8.43 35.71
N ILE A 262 -15.27 -7.99 35.32
CA ILE A 262 -14.79 -7.98 33.94
C ILE A 262 -13.79 -9.12 33.77
N ALA A 263 -14.09 -10.06 32.88
CA ALA A 263 -13.21 -11.21 32.62
C ALA A 263 -12.03 -10.81 31.74
N CYS A 264 -10.84 -11.35 32.02
CA CYS A 264 -9.66 -11.16 31.18
C CYS A 264 -9.70 -12.09 29.95
N GLU A 265 -9.46 -11.52 28.78
CA GLU A 265 -9.37 -12.19 27.49
C GLU A 265 -7.90 -12.33 27.09
N THR A 266 -7.35 -13.52 27.26
CA THR A 266 -5.89 -13.76 27.17
C THR A 266 -5.47 -14.45 25.87
N GLY A 267 -6.30 -14.36 24.83
CA GLY A 267 -6.07 -15.01 23.55
C GLY A 267 -5.08 -14.29 22.64
N THR A 268 -4.89 -14.86 21.46
CA THR A 268 -4.59 -14.08 20.25
C THR A 268 -5.93 -13.75 19.61
N PRO A 269 -6.22 -12.49 19.23
CA PRO A 269 -7.43 -12.20 18.48
C PRO A 269 -7.51 -13.13 17.29
N VAL A 270 -8.72 -13.58 16.99
CA VAL A 270 -8.96 -14.24 15.71
C VAL A 270 -8.79 -13.16 14.65
N PHE A 271 -7.54 -12.90 14.26
CA PHE A 271 -7.25 -12.45 12.92
C PHE A 271 -7.94 -13.47 12.04
N SER A 272 -9.00 -13.04 11.37
CA SER A 272 -9.64 -13.86 10.35
C SER A 272 -8.60 -14.13 9.27
N SER A 273 -7.82 -15.19 9.49
CA SER A 273 -7.24 -16.02 8.44
C SER A 273 -8.28 -17.03 7.95
N THR A 274 -9.51 -16.99 8.48
CA THR A 274 -10.66 -17.70 7.94
C THR A 274 -11.08 -17.11 6.60
N THR A 275 -10.47 -17.63 5.55
CA THR A 275 -11.25 -18.32 4.53
C THR A 275 -12.31 -19.21 5.20
N THR A 276 -13.53 -18.67 5.47
CA THR A 276 -14.82 -19.31 5.13
C THR A 276 -16.04 -18.48 5.60
N THR A 277 -16.78 -18.00 4.59
CA THR A 277 -18.24 -17.76 4.49
C THR A 277 -18.95 -16.78 5.43
N GLY A 278 -19.06 -15.53 4.97
CA GLY A 278 -20.27 -14.71 5.09
C GLY A 278 -20.17 -13.48 4.17
N PRO A 279 -21.23 -13.12 3.42
CA PRO A 279 -21.78 -13.99 2.36
C PRO A 279 -20.63 -14.37 1.42
N THR A 280 -20.69 -15.53 0.76
CA THR A 280 -19.80 -15.94 -0.33
C THR A 280 -18.96 -14.78 -0.89
N ALA A 281 -17.71 -14.59 -0.41
CA ALA A 281 -16.70 -13.98 -1.27
C ALA A 281 -16.52 -15.06 -2.31
N THR A 282 -17.36 -14.97 -3.34
CA THR A 282 -17.33 -15.88 -4.47
C THR A 282 -15.85 -15.96 -4.83
N PRO A 283 -15.22 -17.17 -4.80
CA PRO A 283 -13.86 -17.32 -5.33
C PRO A 283 -13.86 -16.51 -6.59
N THR A 284 -13.05 -15.45 -6.71
CA THR A 284 -13.24 -14.53 -7.82
C THR A 284 -12.76 -15.30 -9.04
N PRO A 285 -13.64 -15.98 -9.78
CA PRO A 285 -13.20 -16.99 -10.70
C PRO A 285 -12.74 -16.24 -11.95
N ASN A 286 -11.83 -16.83 -12.70
CA ASN A 286 -11.39 -16.25 -13.96
C ASN A 286 -10.68 -14.90 -13.80
N GLN A 287 -9.84 -14.78 -12.76
CA GLN A 287 -8.88 -13.69 -12.68
C GLN A 287 -7.74 -13.94 -13.66
N TYR A 288 -7.43 -12.93 -14.45
CA TYR A 288 -6.23 -12.86 -15.26
C TYR A 288 -5.19 -12.10 -14.45
N ILE A 289 -4.08 -12.77 -14.15
CA ILE A 289 -2.93 -12.14 -13.52
C ILE A 289 -2.01 -11.71 -14.66
N HIS A 290 -1.68 -10.44 -14.77
CA HIS A 290 -0.80 -9.95 -15.82
C HIS A 290 0.20 -8.94 -15.24
N PRO A 291 1.39 -8.78 -15.84
CA PRO A 291 2.29 -7.70 -15.47
C PRO A 291 1.57 -6.36 -15.59
N SER A 292 1.72 -5.47 -14.62
CA SER A 292 1.12 -4.14 -14.67
C SER A 292 1.62 -3.33 -15.86
N ALA A 293 2.86 -3.60 -16.30
CA ALA A 293 3.48 -2.99 -17.47
C ALA A 293 3.13 -3.69 -18.80
N ASN A 294 2.48 -4.85 -18.77
CA ASN A 294 2.01 -5.56 -19.97
C ASN A 294 0.71 -6.33 -19.65
N SER A 295 -0.42 -5.64 -19.81
CA SER A 295 -1.75 -6.25 -19.63
C SER A 295 -2.22 -7.11 -20.82
N GLY A 296 -1.41 -7.22 -21.86
CA GLY A 296 -1.68 -8.07 -23.03
C GLY A 296 -1.24 -9.51 -22.85
N ASP A 297 -0.31 -9.78 -21.92
CA ASP A 297 0.14 -11.12 -21.57
C ASP A 297 -0.26 -11.48 -20.14
N CYS A 298 -0.75 -12.69 -19.97
CA CYS A 298 -1.31 -13.21 -18.74
C CYS A 298 -0.48 -14.39 -18.24
N LEU A 299 -0.38 -14.49 -16.92
CA LEU A 299 0.20 -15.63 -16.21
C LEU A 299 -0.50 -16.91 -16.67
N THR A 300 0.28 -17.81 -17.23
CA THR A 300 -0.17 -18.98 -17.96
C THR A 300 0.58 -20.20 -17.45
N ALA A 301 -0.15 -21.26 -17.11
CA ALA A 301 0.48 -22.55 -16.91
C ALA A 301 0.56 -23.32 -18.25
N ALA A 302 1.73 -23.86 -18.55
CA ALA A 302 1.97 -24.59 -19.80
C ALA A 302 1.08 -25.85 -19.94
N SER A 303 0.65 -26.46 -18.83
CA SER A 303 -0.30 -27.58 -18.80
C SER A 303 -0.91 -27.77 -17.40
N ASN A 304 -1.81 -28.74 -17.22
CA ASN A 304 -2.39 -29.14 -15.92
C ASN A 304 -1.57 -30.24 -15.19
N ALA A 305 -0.34 -30.50 -15.61
CA ALA A 305 0.54 -31.45 -14.92
C ALA A 305 1.20 -30.80 -13.69
N ASP A 306 1.44 -31.58 -12.63
CA ASP A 306 2.30 -31.14 -11.54
C ASP A 306 3.72 -30.89 -12.07
N GLY A 307 4.26 -29.72 -11.74
CA GLY A 307 5.55 -29.26 -12.26
C GLY A 307 5.47 -28.59 -13.63
N ALA A 308 4.27 -28.30 -14.15
CA ALA A 308 4.17 -27.47 -15.35
C ALA A 308 4.65 -26.06 -15.07
N VAL A 309 5.49 -25.53 -15.97
CA VAL A 309 6.07 -24.19 -15.88
C VAL A 309 4.97 -23.13 -15.95
N VAL A 310 5.21 -22.02 -15.23
CA VAL A 310 4.39 -20.82 -15.32
C VAL A 310 5.18 -19.75 -16.08
N GLU A 311 4.52 -19.13 -17.06
CA GLU A 311 5.05 -18.11 -17.96
C GLU A 311 4.00 -17.04 -18.22
N ILE A 312 4.33 -15.97 -18.93
CA ILE A 312 3.34 -15.00 -19.44
C ILE A 312 3.11 -15.24 -20.93
N GLU A 313 1.86 -15.39 -21.35
CA GLU A 313 1.47 -15.62 -22.75
C GLU A 313 0.30 -14.70 -23.10
N PRO A 314 -0.01 -14.45 -24.39
CA PRO A 314 -1.08 -13.53 -24.75
C PRO A 314 -2.38 -13.92 -24.05
N CYS A 315 -3.04 -12.94 -23.43
CA CYS A 315 -4.27 -13.17 -22.69
C CYS A 315 -5.34 -13.71 -23.66
N VAL A 316 -5.76 -14.95 -23.48
CA VAL A 316 -6.78 -15.60 -24.31
C VAL A 316 -8.16 -15.42 -23.71
N ALA A 317 -9.20 -15.43 -24.56
CA ALA A 317 -10.60 -15.14 -24.18
C ALA A 317 -11.10 -15.92 -22.95
N ALA A 318 -12.06 -15.32 -22.22
CA ALA A 318 -12.72 -15.88 -21.06
C ALA A 318 -13.16 -17.35 -21.29
N GLY A 319 -12.53 -18.29 -20.58
CA GLY A 319 -12.77 -19.73 -20.70
C GLY A 319 -11.50 -20.60 -20.84
N SER A 320 -10.33 -19.99 -21.06
CA SER A 320 -9.06 -20.72 -20.98
C SER A 320 -8.73 -21.11 -19.54
N THR A 321 -8.56 -22.41 -19.29
CA THR A 321 -8.29 -22.94 -17.95
C THR A 321 -6.82 -22.75 -17.51
N SER A 322 -5.90 -22.46 -18.44
CA SER A 322 -4.48 -22.22 -18.16
C SER A 322 -4.16 -20.80 -17.68
N GLN A 323 -5.06 -19.84 -17.89
CA GLN A 323 -4.90 -18.43 -17.52
C GLN A 323 -5.99 -17.93 -16.57
N SER A 324 -6.96 -18.77 -16.26
CA SER A 324 -8.08 -18.47 -15.38
C SER A 324 -7.72 -18.78 -13.94
N TRP A 325 -7.08 -17.82 -13.27
CA TRP A 325 -6.69 -17.94 -11.88
C TRP A 325 -7.88 -17.67 -10.95
N THR A 326 -7.88 -18.34 -9.82
CA THR A 326 -8.82 -18.13 -8.72
C THR A 326 -7.99 -17.75 -7.51
N VAL A 327 -8.17 -16.52 -7.04
CA VAL A 327 -7.60 -16.10 -5.77
C VAL A 327 -8.46 -16.70 -4.67
N SER A 328 -7.87 -17.59 -3.87
CA SER A 328 -8.55 -18.25 -2.77
C SER A 328 -7.70 -18.15 -1.51
N GLY A 329 -8.02 -17.17 -0.66
CA GLY A 329 -7.18 -16.80 0.47
C GLY A 329 -5.79 -16.37 0.00
N SER A 330 -4.75 -17.02 0.52
CA SER A 330 -3.35 -16.84 0.15
C SER A 330 -2.88 -17.73 -1.02
N THR A 331 -3.78 -18.46 -1.68
CA THR A 331 -3.40 -19.32 -2.83
C THR A 331 -3.88 -18.72 -4.15
N LEU A 332 -3.04 -18.85 -5.19
CA LEU A 332 -3.41 -18.57 -6.58
C LEU A 332 -3.67 -19.90 -7.28
N GLN A 333 -4.95 -20.21 -7.50
CA GLN A 333 -5.38 -21.53 -7.98
C GLN A 333 -5.75 -21.52 -9.46
N LEU A 334 -5.59 -22.64 -10.15
CA LEU A 334 -6.03 -22.86 -11.51
C LEU A 334 -6.40 -24.34 -11.70
N TYR A 335 -7.12 -24.67 -12.78
CA TYR A 335 -7.63 -26.03 -13.04
C TYR A 335 -8.44 -26.67 -11.88
N GLY A 336 -8.89 -25.87 -10.90
CA GLY A 336 -9.65 -26.31 -9.74
C GLY A 336 -8.85 -27.01 -8.63
N THR A 337 -7.67 -27.59 -8.93
CA THR A 337 -6.87 -28.33 -7.94
C THR A 337 -5.39 -27.95 -7.92
N LYS A 338 -4.96 -27.03 -8.79
CA LYS A 338 -3.55 -26.63 -8.90
C LYS A 338 -3.33 -25.25 -8.31
N CYS A 339 -2.17 -25.03 -7.73
CA CYS A 339 -1.75 -23.80 -7.07
C CYS A 339 -0.43 -23.33 -7.70
N LEU A 340 -0.24 -22.00 -7.80
CA LEU A 340 1.07 -21.42 -8.09
C LEU A 340 2.04 -21.80 -6.97
N ASP A 341 3.18 -22.36 -7.34
CA ASP A 341 4.08 -23.10 -6.45
C ASP A 341 5.54 -22.75 -6.76
N VAL A 342 6.30 -22.42 -5.71
CA VAL A 342 7.76 -22.25 -5.81
C VAL A 342 8.40 -23.63 -5.93
N THR A 343 9.09 -23.90 -7.04
CA THR A 343 9.60 -25.25 -7.34
C THR A 343 10.47 -25.80 -6.21
N GLY A 344 9.98 -26.87 -5.57
CA GLY A 344 10.67 -27.56 -4.48
C GLY A 344 10.85 -26.73 -3.20
N GLY A 345 10.18 -25.57 -3.10
CA GLY A 345 10.34 -24.63 -1.97
C GLY A 345 11.74 -24.05 -1.84
N ALA A 346 12.51 -24.04 -2.92
CA ALA A 346 13.86 -23.48 -2.89
C ALA A 346 13.78 -21.94 -2.75
N THR A 347 14.65 -21.39 -1.90
CA THR A 347 14.65 -19.96 -1.54
C THR A 347 15.67 -19.13 -2.34
N ALA A 348 16.37 -19.76 -3.28
CA ALA A 348 17.36 -19.08 -4.10
C ALA A 348 16.67 -18.18 -5.14
N ASN A 349 17.17 -16.95 -5.30
CA ASN A 349 16.80 -16.08 -6.42
C ASN A 349 16.99 -16.83 -7.75
N GLY A 350 15.98 -16.75 -8.61
CA GLY A 350 15.93 -17.48 -9.86
C GLY A 350 15.36 -18.90 -9.77
N THR A 351 14.84 -19.29 -8.60
CA THR A 351 14.05 -20.53 -8.51
C THR A 351 12.80 -20.39 -9.39
N PRO A 352 12.57 -21.32 -10.34
CA PRO A 352 11.46 -21.22 -11.27
C PRO A 352 10.11 -21.45 -10.58
N MET A 353 9.08 -20.83 -11.13
CA MET A 353 7.70 -21.10 -10.72
C MET A 353 7.11 -22.26 -11.50
N GLN A 354 6.31 -23.05 -10.80
CA GLN A 354 5.52 -24.12 -11.39
C GLN A 354 4.08 -24.05 -10.88
N ILE A 355 3.22 -24.90 -11.42
CA ILE A 355 1.98 -25.27 -10.74
C ILE A 355 2.13 -26.64 -10.08
N TRP A 356 1.46 -26.81 -8.94
CA TRP A 356 1.42 -28.08 -8.25
C TRP A 356 0.05 -28.31 -7.61
N THR A 357 -0.30 -29.56 -7.32
CA THR A 357 -1.51 -29.90 -6.58
C THR A 357 -1.58 -29.09 -5.28
N CYS A 358 -2.68 -28.35 -5.11
CA CYS A 358 -2.89 -27.51 -3.94
C CYS A 358 -2.84 -28.33 -2.67
N THR A 359 -1.94 -27.97 -1.76
CA THR A 359 -1.76 -28.63 -0.47
C THR A 359 -2.03 -27.62 0.64
N THR A 360 -3.02 -27.91 1.49
CA THR A 360 -3.44 -27.00 2.56
C THR A 360 -2.28 -26.69 3.49
N GLY A 361 -1.93 -25.40 3.62
CA GLY A 361 -0.86 -24.94 4.49
C GLY A 361 0.55 -25.14 3.94
N ASP A 362 0.71 -25.57 2.67
CA ASP A 362 2.03 -25.64 2.05
C ASP A 362 2.58 -24.25 1.83
N ALA A 363 3.71 -23.94 2.49
CA ALA A 363 4.36 -22.65 2.45
C ALA A 363 4.74 -22.23 1.03
N ASN A 364 5.04 -23.17 0.13
CA ASN A 364 5.49 -22.89 -1.24
C ASN A 364 4.35 -22.35 -2.14
N GLN A 365 3.11 -22.40 -1.66
CA GLN A 365 1.89 -22.04 -2.39
C GLN A 365 1.18 -20.83 -1.78
N GLN A 366 1.80 -20.16 -0.80
CA GLN A 366 1.21 -19.03 -0.08
C GLN A 366 1.75 -17.70 -0.59
N TRP A 367 0.85 -16.80 -0.99
CA TRP A 367 1.16 -15.52 -1.61
C TRP A 367 0.43 -14.39 -0.90
N THR A 368 1.15 -13.30 -0.65
CA THR A 368 0.61 -12.07 -0.09
C THR A 368 0.72 -10.97 -1.13
N ARG A 369 -0.37 -10.23 -1.38
CA ARG A 369 -0.31 -9.05 -2.26
C ARG A 369 -0.05 -7.80 -1.43
N THR A 370 0.96 -7.03 -1.84
CA THR A 370 1.31 -5.75 -1.20
C THR A 370 1.50 -4.72 -2.31
N GLY A 371 0.51 -3.84 -2.50
CA GLY A 371 0.44 -2.99 -3.67
C GLY A 371 0.33 -3.82 -4.96
N GLY A 372 1.20 -3.53 -5.94
CA GLY A 372 1.30 -4.32 -7.17
C GLY A 372 2.17 -5.59 -7.02
N ALA A 373 2.92 -5.75 -5.93
CA ALA A 373 3.75 -6.94 -5.75
C ALA A 373 2.93 -8.15 -5.30
N ILE A 374 3.31 -9.33 -5.79
CA ILE A 374 2.86 -10.63 -5.27
C ILE A 374 4.07 -11.24 -4.56
N GLN A 375 4.09 -11.16 -3.23
CA GLN A 375 5.19 -11.61 -2.38
C GLN A 375 4.94 -13.06 -1.93
N TRP A 376 6.01 -13.86 -1.90
CA TRP A 376 5.95 -15.19 -1.29
C TRP A 376 5.79 -15.03 0.22
N SER A 377 4.67 -15.50 0.78
CA SER A 377 4.31 -15.24 2.17
C SER A 377 5.38 -15.76 3.13
N GLY A 378 5.78 -14.92 4.09
CA GLY A 378 6.84 -15.25 5.05
C GLY A 378 8.27 -15.15 4.51
N HIS A 379 8.45 -14.71 3.26
CA HIS A 379 9.75 -14.58 2.60
C HIS A 379 9.94 -13.16 2.03
N SER A 380 11.18 -12.75 1.79
CA SER A 380 11.52 -11.44 1.18
C SER A 380 11.58 -11.48 -0.36
N SER A 381 11.03 -12.52 -0.97
CA SER A 381 11.04 -12.75 -2.42
C SER A 381 9.65 -12.50 -3.02
N CYS A 382 9.64 -11.95 -4.22
CA CYS A 382 8.46 -11.61 -4.99
C CYS A 382 8.37 -12.48 -6.24
N LEU A 383 7.16 -12.68 -6.74
CA LEU A 383 6.90 -13.22 -8.06
C LEU A 383 7.49 -12.27 -9.11
N ASP A 384 8.38 -12.81 -9.93
CA ASP A 384 9.29 -12.06 -10.77
C ASP A 384 9.37 -12.67 -12.17
N LEU A 385 9.38 -11.80 -13.18
CA LEU A 385 9.70 -12.19 -14.54
C LEU A 385 11.20 -12.13 -14.78
N THR A 386 11.73 -13.24 -15.32
CA THR A 386 13.16 -13.45 -15.53
C THR A 386 13.79 -12.30 -16.33
N ASP A 387 14.98 -11.88 -15.91
CA ASP A 387 15.80 -10.81 -16.52
C ASP A 387 15.09 -9.45 -16.67
N GLY A 388 14.02 -9.20 -15.90
CA GLY A 388 13.28 -7.95 -15.98
C GLY A 388 12.38 -7.82 -17.21
N SER A 389 12.25 -8.87 -18.01
CA SER A 389 11.52 -8.82 -19.28
C SER A 389 10.02 -9.04 -19.09
N VAL A 390 9.20 -8.09 -19.53
CA VAL A 390 7.74 -8.24 -19.56
C VAL A 390 7.22 -8.73 -20.91
N THR A 391 8.05 -9.42 -21.70
CA THR A 391 7.69 -9.94 -23.02
C THR A 391 6.97 -11.28 -22.93
N SER A 392 5.96 -11.47 -23.77
CA SER A 392 5.30 -12.76 -24.04
C SER A 392 6.29 -13.93 -24.19
N GLY A 393 5.97 -15.07 -23.60
CA GLY A 393 6.79 -16.27 -23.50
C GLY A 393 7.86 -16.24 -22.40
N ASN A 394 7.95 -15.18 -21.59
CA ASN A 394 8.92 -15.14 -20.50
C ASN A 394 8.44 -15.97 -19.30
N VAL A 395 9.40 -16.67 -18.67
CA VAL A 395 9.14 -17.59 -17.57
C VAL A 395 9.25 -16.89 -16.21
N MET A 396 8.47 -17.42 -15.28
CA MET A 396 8.35 -16.90 -13.93
C MET A 396 9.40 -17.51 -12.99
N GLN A 397 9.91 -16.68 -12.09
CA GLN A 397 10.80 -17.07 -11.00
C GLN A 397 10.42 -16.36 -9.70
N ILE A 398 11.04 -16.73 -8.59
CA ILE A 398 11.14 -15.85 -7.42
C ILE A 398 12.44 -15.05 -7.46
N TRP A 399 12.36 -13.79 -7.04
CA TRP A 399 13.53 -12.93 -6.85
C TRP A 399 13.32 -11.99 -5.66
N ALA A 400 14.39 -11.43 -5.11
CA ALA A 400 14.28 -10.38 -4.09
C ALA A 400 13.34 -9.25 -4.57
N CYS A 401 12.44 -8.82 -3.69
CA CYS A 401 11.50 -7.75 -4.01
C CYS A 401 12.26 -6.43 -4.26
N THR A 402 12.24 -5.96 -5.50
CA THR A 402 12.92 -4.74 -5.98
C THR A 402 11.94 -3.63 -6.35
N GLY A 403 10.65 -3.98 -6.55
CA GLY A 403 9.62 -3.05 -6.98
C GLY A 403 9.63 -2.75 -8.48
N GLY A 404 10.53 -3.37 -9.26
CA GLY A 404 10.63 -3.19 -10.71
C GLY A 404 9.36 -3.62 -11.47
N PRO A 405 9.14 -3.13 -12.71
CA PRO A 405 7.93 -3.42 -13.49
C PRO A 405 7.67 -4.92 -13.73
N ASN A 406 8.72 -5.73 -13.72
CA ASN A 406 8.70 -7.18 -13.85
C ASN A 406 8.24 -7.92 -12.57
N GLN A 407 7.97 -7.18 -11.49
CA GLN A 407 7.43 -7.66 -10.20
C GLN A 407 6.10 -6.98 -9.83
N GLN A 408 5.55 -6.15 -10.71
CA GLN A 408 4.27 -5.48 -10.51
C GLN A 408 3.18 -6.21 -11.30
N TRP A 409 2.11 -6.56 -10.62
CA TRP A 409 1.05 -7.44 -11.12
C TRP A 409 -0.33 -6.83 -10.90
N ALA A 410 -1.16 -6.91 -11.92
CA ALA A 410 -2.57 -6.54 -11.88
C ALA A 410 -3.44 -7.80 -12.06
N LEU A 411 -4.62 -7.78 -11.43
CA LEU A 411 -5.60 -8.86 -11.51
C LEU A 411 -6.90 -8.29 -12.10
N THR A 412 -7.39 -8.90 -13.16
CA THR A 412 -8.62 -8.47 -13.86
C THR A 412 -9.60 -9.63 -14.01
N SER A 413 -10.90 -9.33 -14.03
CA SER A 413 -11.99 -10.31 -14.18
C SER A 413 -12.20 -10.82 -15.61
N GLY A 414 -11.32 -10.47 -16.53
CA GLY A 414 -11.34 -10.90 -17.93
C GLY A 414 -9.96 -10.71 -18.57
N PRO A 415 -9.69 -11.36 -19.71
CA PRO A 415 -8.49 -11.10 -20.47
C PRO A 415 -8.62 -9.64 -20.89
N GLY A 416 -7.70 -8.80 -20.43
CA GLY A 416 -7.78 -7.37 -20.66
C GLY A 416 -8.09 -7.13 -22.13
N SER A 417 -9.18 -6.42 -22.44
CA SER A 417 -9.44 -6.01 -23.82
C SER A 417 -8.44 -4.90 -24.14
N GLY A 418 -7.19 -5.26 -24.38
CA GLY A 418 -6.15 -4.40 -24.91
C GLY A 418 -5.98 -3.03 -24.25
N SER A 419 -6.44 -2.79 -23.03
CA SER A 419 -6.38 -1.48 -22.38
C SER A 419 -5.40 -1.51 -21.22
N THR A 420 -4.26 -0.88 -21.45
CA THR A 420 -3.21 -0.55 -20.48
C THR A 420 -3.78 0.19 -19.25
N PRO A 421 -3.56 -0.29 -18.01
CA PRO A 421 -3.78 0.47 -16.77
C PRO A 421 -2.76 1.61 -16.58
N PRO A 422 -3.05 2.62 -15.74
CA PRO A 422 -2.42 3.95 -15.78
C PRO A 422 -0.99 3.99 -15.21
N PRO A 423 -0.13 4.88 -15.73
CA PRO A 423 1.04 5.38 -15.01
C PRO A 423 0.60 6.32 -13.88
N THR A 424 1.10 6.14 -12.67
CA THR A 424 0.85 7.00 -11.49
C THR A 424 1.60 8.34 -11.54
N SER A 425 1.54 9.07 -12.68
CA SER A 425 2.10 10.44 -12.77
C SER A 425 1.52 11.32 -13.88
N GLY A 426 0.33 11.04 -14.40
CA GLY A 426 -0.30 11.92 -15.40
C GLY A 426 -1.21 12.98 -14.77
N GLU A 427 -1.03 14.21 -15.23
CA GLU A 427 -1.89 15.37 -15.05
C GLU A 427 -3.31 15.11 -15.60
N THR A 428 -4.30 15.69 -14.94
CA THR A 428 -5.68 15.75 -15.40
C THR A 428 -5.89 17.02 -16.22
N ILE A 429 -6.46 16.90 -17.42
CA ILE A 429 -6.78 18.05 -18.28
C ILE A 429 -8.30 18.26 -18.29
N SER A 430 -8.79 19.44 -17.91
CA SER A 430 -10.22 19.76 -17.83
C SER A 430 -10.57 21.03 -18.61
N PRO A 431 -11.73 21.11 -19.31
CA PRO A 431 -12.15 22.32 -20.00
C PRO A 431 -12.53 23.43 -19.00
N GLY A 432 -11.92 24.60 -19.14
CA GLY A 432 -12.12 25.76 -18.27
C GLY A 432 -11.78 25.46 -16.81
N ALA A 433 -12.68 25.83 -15.89
CA ALA A 433 -12.55 25.56 -14.45
C ALA A 433 -13.41 24.35 -14.01
N SER A 434 -13.78 23.45 -14.94
CA SER A 434 -14.58 22.27 -14.59
C SER A 434 -13.80 21.33 -13.68
N SER A 435 -14.40 20.95 -12.55
CA SER A 435 -13.85 19.95 -11.62
C SER A 435 -14.45 18.55 -11.81
N THR A 436 -15.41 18.39 -12.73
CA THR A 436 -16.18 17.14 -12.89
C THR A 436 -16.11 16.57 -14.31
N THR A 437 -15.58 17.33 -15.27
CA THR A 437 -15.45 16.91 -16.67
C THR A 437 -13.97 16.97 -17.07
N CYS A 438 -13.47 15.89 -17.65
CA CYS A 438 -12.06 15.69 -17.99
C CYS A 438 -11.89 15.31 -19.46
N LEU A 439 -10.77 15.73 -20.07
CA LEU A 439 -10.32 15.26 -21.37
C LEU A 439 -10.01 13.76 -21.27
N SER A 440 -10.60 12.98 -22.17
CA SER A 440 -10.59 11.53 -22.11
C SER A 440 -10.30 10.95 -23.50
N ALA A 441 -9.37 10.00 -23.55
CA ALA A 441 -9.23 9.05 -24.64
C ALA A 441 -9.87 7.72 -24.20
N PRO A 442 -11.09 7.37 -24.65
CA PRO A 442 -11.84 6.23 -24.09
C PRO A 442 -11.17 4.86 -24.28
N THR A 443 -10.25 4.77 -25.23
CA THR A 443 -9.45 3.57 -25.53
C THR A 443 -8.03 3.98 -25.91
N ASN A 444 -7.06 3.07 -25.84
CA ASN A 444 -5.67 3.26 -26.27
C ASN A 444 -5.40 2.85 -27.74
N ALA A 445 -6.44 2.71 -28.56
CA ALA A 445 -6.29 2.35 -29.97
C ALA A 445 -5.85 3.55 -30.82
N ASP A 446 -5.00 3.31 -31.82
CA ASP A 446 -4.66 4.32 -32.84
C ASP A 446 -5.94 4.84 -33.51
N GLY A 447 -6.05 6.17 -33.57
CA GLY A 447 -7.21 6.85 -34.13
C GLY A 447 -8.41 6.94 -33.20
N ALA A 448 -8.28 6.50 -31.94
CA ALA A 448 -9.33 6.70 -30.96
C ALA A 448 -9.54 8.19 -30.72
N ALA A 449 -10.79 8.63 -30.87
CA ALA A 449 -11.11 10.04 -30.76
C ALA A 449 -11.00 10.53 -29.31
N VAL A 450 -10.50 11.76 -29.15
CA VAL A 450 -10.46 12.43 -27.85
C VAL A 450 -11.76 13.18 -27.61
N VAL A 451 -12.31 13.00 -26.41
CA VAL A 451 -13.61 13.54 -25.99
C VAL A 451 -13.48 14.16 -24.60
N VAL A 452 -14.58 14.77 -24.10
CA VAL A 452 -14.73 15.09 -22.69
C VAL A 452 -15.72 14.14 -22.01
N GLU A 453 -15.39 13.67 -20.82
CA GLU A 453 -16.21 12.72 -20.04
C GLU A 453 -16.18 13.08 -18.55
N ALA A 454 -17.02 12.44 -17.74
CA ALA A 454 -16.94 12.58 -16.29
C ALA A 454 -15.55 12.16 -15.78
N CYS A 455 -14.94 12.98 -14.93
CA CYS A 455 -13.65 12.66 -14.31
C CYS A 455 -13.79 11.38 -13.48
N ASN A 456 -12.98 10.36 -13.81
CA ASN A 456 -13.04 9.03 -13.22
C ASN A 456 -11.66 8.46 -12.87
N GLY A 457 -10.58 9.20 -13.13
CA GLY A 457 -9.21 8.79 -12.81
C GLY A 457 -8.68 7.64 -13.69
N SER A 458 -9.32 7.36 -14.83
CA SER A 458 -8.87 6.33 -15.78
C SER A 458 -7.55 6.72 -16.45
N ALA A 459 -6.85 5.72 -16.98
CA ALA A 459 -5.63 5.93 -17.76
C ALA A 459 -5.84 6.81 -19.01
N GLY A 460 -7.06 6.79 -19.57
CA GLY A 460 -7.46 7.67 -20.67
C GLY A 460 -7.65 9.13 -20.28
N GLN A 461 -7.65 9.44 -18.98
CA GLN A 461 -7.74 10.79 -18.43
C GLN A 461 -6.44 11.23 -17.74
N SER A 462 -5.42 10.37 -17.75
CA SER A 462 -4.11 10.63 -17.14
C SER A 462 -3.11 11.01 -18.23
N TRP A 463 -2.91 12.31 -18.41
CA TRP A 463 -2.11 12.89 -19.48
C TRP A 463 -0.77 13.37 -18.95
N LYS A 464 0.28 13.41 -19.77
CA LYS A 464 1.58 13.92 -19.34
C LYS A 464 2.26 14.65 -20.48
N GLN A 465 2.61 15.92 -20.26
CA GLN A 465 3.41 16.63 -21.25
C GLN A 465 4.88 16.20 -21.16
N THR A 466 5.45 15.70 -22.26
CA THR A 466 6.86 15.29 -22.35
C THR A 466 7.45 15.76 -23.67
N GLY A 467 8.43 16.67 -23.61
CA GLY A 467 9.23 17.06 -24.78
C GLY A 467 8.42 17.62 -25.97
N GLY A 468 7.31 18.31 -25.71
CA GLY A 468 6.40 18.85 -26.73
C GLY A 468 5.26 17.91 -27.13
N THR A 469 5.23 16.67 -26.64
CA THR A 469 4.09 15.76 -26.83
C THR A 469 3.21 15.73 -25.58
N ILE A 470 1.93 15.41 -25.74
CA ILE A 470 0.99 15.18 -24.62
C ILE A 470 0.61 13.71 -24.65
N VAL A 471 1.11 12.96 -23.67
CA VAL A 471 1.08 11.49 -23.63
C VAL A 471 -0.05 10.99 -22.74
N VAL A 472 -0.78 9.97 -23.18
CA VAL A 472 -1.81 9.24 -22.43
C VAL A 472 -1.56 7.74 -22.56
N TYR A 473 -2.02 6.93 -21.61
CA TYR A 473 -1.69 5.50 -21.55
C TYR A 473 -0.17 5.19 -21.57
N GLY A 474 0.67 6.18 -21.25
CA GLY A 474 2.13 6.08 -21.23
C GLY A 474 2.84 5.95 -22.59
N SER A 475 2.11 5.68 -23.67
CA SER A 475 2.66 5.38 -25.01
C SER A 475 1.88 5.99 -26.17
N MET A 476 0.72 6.58 -25.91
CA MET A 476 -0.13 7.21 -26.91
C MET A 476 -0.01 8.72 -26.80
N CYS A 477 0.00 9.43 -27.91
CA CYS A 477 0.14 10.87 -27.97
C CYS A 477 -1.15 11.48 -28.49
N LEU A 478 -1.54 12.65 -27.94
CA LEU A 478 -2.53 13.52 -28.56
C LEU A 478 -2.09 13.81 -29.99
N ASP A 479 -3.02 13.72 -30.94
CA ASP A 479 -2.72 13.75 -32.37
C ASP A 479 -3.81 14.49 -33.14
N VAL A 480 -3.41 15.40 -34.03
CA VAL A 480 -4.34 16.07 -34.95
C VAL A 480 -4.68 15.12 -36.09
N THR A 481 -5.96 14.74 -36.20
CA THR A 481 -6.40 13.76 -37.20
C THR A 481 -5.96 14.16 -38.61
N SER A 482 -5.18 13.29 -39.24
CA SER A 482 -4.64 13.46 -40.61
C SER A 482 -3.72 14.69 -40.80
N GLY A 483 -3.28 15.37 -39.74
CA GLY A 483 -2.41 16.55 -39.82
C GLY A 483 -3.02 17.73 -40.58
N SER A 484 -4.35 17.84 -40.61
CA SER A 484 -5.07 18.87 -41.37
C SER A 484 -5.22 20.15 -40.56
N THR A 485 -4.84 21.30 -41.13
CA THR A 485 -4.99 22.65 -40.54
C THR A 485 -6.37 23.27 -40.81
N ALA A 486 -7.41 22.43 -40.91
CA ALA A 486 -8.76 22.89 -41.19
C ALA A 486 -9.53 23.01 -39.88
N ASN A 487 -10.24 24.13 -39.68
CA ASN A 487 -11.09 24.31 -38.51
C ASN A 487 -12.10 23.15 -38.38
N GLY A 488 -12.19 22.57 -37.19
CA GLY A 488 -13.11 21.50 -36.86
C GLY A 488 -12.55 20.09 -37.10
N VAL A 489 -11.26 19.96 -37.40
CA VAL A 489 -10.58 18.66 -37.42
C VAL A 489 -10.58 18.10 -36.00
N GLY A 490 -11.17 16.91 -35.84
CA GLY A 490 -11.23 16.23 -34.55
C GLY A 490 -9.86 15.80 -34.06
N MET A 491 -9.71 15.71 -32.74
CA MET A 491 -8.52 15.12 -32.13
C MET A 491 -8.67 13.61 -31.98
N GLN A 492 -7.54 12.94 -32.09
CA GLN A 492 -7.39 11.52 -31.83
C GLN A 492 -6.17 11.28 -30.94
N ILE A 493 -5.97 10.04 -30.54
CA ILE A 493 -4.68 9.57 -30.07
C ILE A 493 -4.02 8.68 -31.12
N TRP A 494 -2.71 8.67 -31.14
CA TRP A 494 -1.91 7.77 -31.97
C TRP A 494 -0.65 7.36 -31.22
N ALA A 495 -0.05 6.22 -31.58
CA ALA A 495 1.23 5.81 -31.02
C ALA A 495 2.25 6.96 -31.08
N CYS A 496 2.90 7.24 -29.95
CA CYS A 496 3.88 8.31 -29.87
C CYS A 496 5.06 8.03 -30.80
N THR A 497 5.37 8.98 -31.68
CA THR A 497 6.56 8.90 -32.52
C THR A 497 7.78 9.35 -31.69
N PRO A 498 8.84 8.52 -31.55
CA PRO A 498 10.01 8.90 -30.76
C PRO A 498 10.68 10.19 -31.27
N GLY A 499 10.98 11.12 -30.36
CA GLY A 499 11.54 12.44 -30.68
C GLY A 499 10.50 13.44 -31.19
N ALA A 500 10.94 14.55 -31.80
CA ALA A 500 10.04 15.54 -32.43
C ALA A 500 9.61 15.10 -33.86
N GLY A 501 9.49 13.79 -34.09
CA GLY A 501 9.41 13.19 -35.43
C GLY A 501 8.06 13.31 -36.13
N ASP A 502 6.97 13.50 -35.39
CA ASP A 502 5.62 13.70 -35.95
C ASP A 502 5.10 15.08 -35.54
N ALA A 503 4.91 15.95 -36.54
CA ALA A 503 4.40 17.31 -36.36
C ALA A 503 2.97 17.32 -35.82
N ASN A 504 2.16 16.30 -36.09
CA ASN A 504 0.76 16.20 -35.65
C ASN A 504 0.63 16.00 -34.12
N GLN A 505 1.72 15.61 -33.48
CA GLN A 505 1.79 15.26 -32.06
C GLN A 505 2.48 16.34 -31.20
N GLN A 506 2.88 17.47 -31.79
CA GLN A 506 3.64 18.52 -31.12
C GLN A 506 2.75 19.66 -30.63
N PHE A 507 2.63 19.85 -29.32
CA PHE A 507 1.81 20.88 -28.70
C PHE A 507 2.59 21.69 -27.67
N THR A 508 2.19 22.95 -27.53
CA THR A 508 2.66 23.84 -26.48
C THR A 508 1.49 24.25 -25.60
N VAL A 509 1.63 24.04 -24.29
CA VAL A 509 0.75 24.64 -23.29
C VAL A 509 1.20 26.09 -23.09
N THR A 510 0.34 27.03 -23.45
CA THR A 510 0.63 28.46 -23.36
C THR A 510 0.39 28.99 -21.94
N SER A 511 0.96 30.16 -21.62
CA SER A 511 0.81 30.80 -20.30
C SER A 511 -0.63 31.25 -19.97
N ASN A 512 -1.55 31.21 -20.95
CA ASN A 512 -2.97 31.45 -20.77
C ASN A 512 -3.80 30.16 -20.84
N ASN A 513 -3.17 29.02 -20.49
CA ASN A 513 -3.81 27.71 -20.34
C ASN A 513 -4.49 27.22 -21.63
N ARG A 514 -3.85 27.42 -22.78
CA ARG A 514 -4.30 26.84 -24.06
C ARG A 514 -3.33 25.78 -24.51
N ILE A 515 -3.83 24.79 -25.23
CA ILE A 515 -3.02 23.75 -25.86
C ILE A 515 -2.94 24.11 -27.35
N GLN A 516 -1.83 24.73 -27.77
CA GLN A 516 -1.62 25.16 -29.15
C GLN A 516 -0.85 24.07 -29.92
N TRP A 517 -1.27 23.80 -31.16
CA TRP A 517 -0.55 22.89 -32.05
C TRP A 517 0.67 23.60 -32.67
N ASN A 518 1.86 23.01 -32.51
CA ASN A 518 3.12 23.64 -32.89
C ASN A 518 3.22 23.76 -34.43
N GLY A 519 3.55 24.96 -34.89
CA GLY A 519 3.63 25.25 -36.33
C GLY A 519 2.29 25.62 -36.98
N SER A 520 1.21 25.74 -36.19
CA SER A 520 -0.08 26.29 -36.61
C SER A 520 -0.58 27.40 -35.68
N ASP A 521 -1.59 28.14 -36.14
CA ASP A 521 -2.33 29.14 -35.33
C ASP A 521 -3.61 28.53 -34.71
N GLU A 522 -3.62 27.21 -34.50
CA GLU A 522 -4.78 26.47 -34.00
C GLU A 522 -4.58 25.97 -32.56
N CYS A 523 -5.67 26.00 -31.79
CA CYS A 523 -5.74 25.60 -30.40
C CYS A 523 -6.74 24.45 -30.24
N LEU A 524 -6.51 23.61 -29.23
CA LEU A 524 -7.48 22.62 -28.79
C LEU A 524 -8.76 23.33 -28.31
N ASP A 525 -9.89 22.99 -28.92
CA ASP A 525 -11.18 23.63 -28.73
C ASP A 525 -12.22 22.56 -28.35
N LEU A 526 -12.96 22.82 -27.26
CA LEU A 526 -14.12 22.04 -26.91
C LEU A 526 -15.25 22.37 -27.88
N THR A 527 -15.63 21.40 -28.73
CA THR A 527 -16.63 21.60 -29.79
C THR A 527 -17.92 22.18 -29.22
N ASN A 528 -18.30 23.37 -29.70
CA ASN A 528 -19.46 24.15 -29.24
C ASN A 528 -19.49 24.48 -27.72
N GLY A 529 -18.40 24.26 -26.97
CA GLY A 529 -18.32 24.49 -25.53
C GLY A 529 -19.19 23.54 -24.69
N LEU A 530 -19.63 22.42 -25.24
CA LEU A 530 -20.54 21.50 -24.55
C LEU A 530 -19.77 20.52 -23.64
N LEU A 531 -20.14 20.49 -22.37
CA LEU A 531 -19.56 19.57 -21.36
C LEU A 531 -20.26 18.20 -21.33
N THR A 532 -21.13 17.91 -22.30
CA THR A 532 -21.83 16.62 -22.37
C THR A 532 -20.82 15.49 -22.56
N SER A 533 -20.92 14.45 -21.73
CA SER A 533 -20.04 13.28 -21.82
C SER A 533 -20.03 12.70 -23.24
N GLY A 534 -18.85 12.46 -23.79
CA GLY A 534 -18.63 12.00 -25.16
C GLY A 534 -18.57 13.12 -26.21
N ASN A 535 -18.70 14.40 -25.83
CA ASN A 535 -18.52 15.50 -26.77
C ASN A 535 -17.05 15.56 -27.25
N ARG A 536 -16.84 15.72 -28.56
CA ARG A 536 -15.50 15.69 -29.15
C ARG A 536 -14.76 17.01 -28.92
N VAL A 537 -13.44 16.93 -28.88
CA VAL A 537 -12.57 18.10 -29.01
C VAL A 537 -12.00 18.18 -30.43
N GLN A 538 -11.67 19.38 -30.86
CA GLN A 538 -11.25 19.68 -32.22
C GLN A 538 -10.12 20.70 -32.23
N MET A 539 -9.42 20.81 -33.35
CA MET A 539 -8.57 21.97 -33.64
C MET A 539 -9.42 23.10 -34.21
N TRP A 540 -9.16 24.31 -33.71
CA TRP A 540 -9.77 25.53 -34.22
C TRP A 540 -8.78 26.68 -34.10
N ALA A 541 -8.87 27.67 -34.99
CA ALA A 541 -8.10 28.90 -34.89
C ALA A 541 -8.09 29.45 -33.43
N CYS A 542 -6.91 29.79 -32.92
CA CYS A 542 -6.78 30.33 -31.57
C CYS A 542 -7.46 31.70 -31.47
N VAL A 543 -8.57 31.81 -30.75
CA VAL A 543 -9.35 33.06 -30.59
C VAL A 543 -9.17 33.60 -29.19
N ALA A 544 -8.61 34.80 -29.03
CA ALA A 544 -8.46 35.45 -27.73
C ALA A 544 -9.81 35.60 -27.01
N GLY A 545 -9.86 35.26 -25.71
CA GLY A 545 -11.09 35.33 -24.90
C GLY A 545 -12.10 34.19 -25.13
N ASN A 546 -11.88 33.29 -26.09
CA ASN A 546 -12.69 32.08 -26.22
C ASN A 546 -12.42 31.12 -25.05
N THR A 547 -13.43 30.90 -24.21
CA THR A 547 -13.36 30.03 -23.03
C THR A 547 -13.34 28.54 -23.39
N ASN A 548 -13.78 28.15 -24.59
CA ASN A 548 -13.77 26.77 -25.04
C ASN A 548 -12.36 26.26 -25.36
N GLN A 549 -11.37 27.15 -25.41
CA GLN A 549 -9.97 26.86 -25.72
C GLN A 549 -9.07 26.91 -24.49
N VAL A 550 -9.65 27.11 -23.30
CA VAL A 550 -8.93 27.18 -22.02
C VAL A 550 -9.04 25.84 -21.32
N TRP A 551 -7.92 25.31 -20.83
CA TRP A 551 -7.80 23.99 -20.23
C TRP A 551 -7.04 24.07 -18.91
N ASN A 552 -7.63 23.58 -17.83
CA ASN A 552 -6.94 23.42 -16.56
C ASN A 552 -6.16 22.11 -16.57
N ILE A 553 -4.88 22.16 -16.22
CA ILE A 553 -3.96 21.00 -16.22
C ILE A 553 -3.47 20.85 -14.78
N VAL A 554 -3.81 19.74 -14.13
CA VAL A 554 -3.69 19.55 -12.67
C VAL A 554 -3.04 18.25 -12.28
#